data_AF-A0A497HYY8-F1
#
_entry.id   AF-A0A497HYY8-F1
#
_cell.length_a   1.000
_cell.length_b   1.000
_cell.length_c   1.000
_cell.angle_alpha   90.00
_cell.angle_beta   90.00
_cell.angle_gamma   90.00
#
_symmetry.space_group_name_H-M   'P 1'
#
loop_
_entity.id
_entity.type
_entity.pdbx_description
1 polymer ?
#
loop_
_entity_poly.entity_id
_entity_poly.type
_entity_poly.pdbx_seq_one_letter_code
_entity_poly.pdbx_strand_id
1 'polypeptide(L)'
;MCVIAVCNRMLTEEELANCWRSNSDGAGVAWIEKKVVRWKKGFMTKEDLEKWYFELSPPPIPHVVHFRSATAGDIVPELTHPFVIDVVKSTIKGKTKRGVLFHNGVITNWEIKLDLIGLWCIKNNRKLPEGQWSDSRAVAALCRILGTDYLRAQDGKWVMVVPRGIFTFGNFIKRDGVLFSNTSYLCGGSQYYYSGKWWDDFPTDENWWKKGYGRY
;
A
#
# COMPACT_ATOMS: atom_id res chain seq x y z
N MET A 1 -11.97 0.46 -5.71
CA MET A 1 -11.23 0.25 -4.44
C MET A 1 -9.90 -0.36 -4.80
N CYS A 2 -8.78 0.27 -4.45
CA CYS A 2 -7.42 -0.19 -4.74
C CYS A 2 -7.18 -1.66 -4.36
N VAL A 3 -6.11 -2.26 -4.88
CA VAL A 3 -5.65 -3.60 -4.46
C VAL A 3 -4.22 -3.53 -3.99
N ILE A 4 -3.94 -4.03 -2.78
CA ILE A 4 -2.60 -4.32 -2.30
C ILE A 4 -2.39 -5.83 -2.33
N ALA A 5 -1.29 -6.28 -2.91
CA ALA A 5 -0.82 -7.66 -2.89
C ALA A 5 0.53 -7.73 -2.16
N VAL A 6 0.59 -8.46 -1.05
CA VAL A 6 1.86 -8.81 -0.37
C VAL A 6 2.29 -10.19 -0.83
N CYS A 7 3.44 -10.26 -1.49
CA CYS A 7 3.80 -11.34 -2.38
C CYS A 7 5.01 -12.12 -1.84
N ASN A 8 4.82 -13.40 -1.50
CA ASN A 8 5.92 -14.36 -1.26
C ASN A 8 6.27 -15.18 -2.52
N ARG A 9 5.61 -14.87 -3.63
CA ARG A 9 5.89 -15.34 -4.99
C ARG A 9 5.54 -14.21 -5.96
N MET A 10 5.93 -14.34 -7.22
CA MET A 10 5.38 -13.46 -8.25
C MET A 10 3.87 -13.66 -8.40
N LEU A 11 3.17 -12.58 -8.74
CA LEU A 11 1.77 -12.69 -9.19
C LEU A 11 1.76 -13.42 -10.54
N THR A 12 0.73 -14.20 -10.80
CA THR A 12 0.53 -14.73 -12.15
C THR A 12 0.14 -13.59 -13.10
N GLU A 13 0.30 -13.79 -14.41
CA GLU A 13 -0.18 -12.84 -15.42
C GLU A 13 -1.68 -12.56 -15.24
N GLU A 14 -2.47 -13.59 -14.95
CA GLU A 14 -3.91 -13.46 -14.67
C GLU A 14 -4.19 -12.62 -13.42
N GLU A 15 -3.50 -12.88 -12.30
CA GLU A 15 -3.69 -12.11 -11.07
C GLU A 15 -3.31 -10.63 -11.26
N LEU A 16 -2.20 -10.36 -11.95
CA LEU A 16 -1.76 -9.00 -12.26
C LEU A 16 -2.78 -8.31 -13.17
N ALA A 17 -3.22 -8.98 -14.23
CA ALA A 17 -4.23 -8.47 -15.17
C ALA A 17 -5.56 -8.17 -14.47
N ASN A 18 -6.03 -9.06 -13.59
CA ASN A 18 -7.26 -8.87 -12.84
C ASN A 18 -7.15 -7.72 -11.85
N CYS A 19 -6.02 -7.60 -11.13
CA CYS A 19 -5.77 -6.46 -10.26
C CYS A 19 -5.79 -5.14 -11.04
N TRP A 20 -5.13 -5.09 -12.21
CA TRP A 20 -5.06 -3.91 -13.06
C TRP A 20 -6.42 -3.50 -13.65
N ARG A 21 -7.21 -4.46 -14.13
CA ARG A 21 -8.48 -4.21 -14.86
C ARG A 21 -9.44 -3.27 -14.12
N SER A 22 -9.51 -3.39 -12.79
CA SER A 22 -10.39 -2.55 -11.96
C SER A 22 -9.64 -1.42 -11.23
N ASN A 23 -8.33 -1.31 -11.41
CA ASN A 23 -7.43 -0.40 -10.69
C ASN A 23 -6.28 0.06 -11.59
N SER A 24 -6.64 0.67 -12.73
CA SER A 24 -5.72 1.04 -13.81
C SER A 24 -5.13 2.45 -13.66
N ASP A 25 -5.41 3.17 -12.57
CA ASP A 25 -4.96 4.56 -12.36
C ASP A 25 -3.50 4.66 -11.87
N GLY A 26 -2.82 3.52 -11.91
CA GLY A 26 -1.39 3.38 -11.76
C GLY A 26 -1.02 2.33 -10.72
N ALA A 27 0.23 1.89 -10.76
CA ALA A 27 0.75 0.91 -9.81
C ALA A 27 2.11 1.29 -9.24
N GLY A 28 2.49 0.59 -8.19
CA GLY A 28 3.85 0.63 -7.66
C GLY A 28 4.21 -0.56 -6.80
N VAL A 29 5.50 -0.77 -6.69
CA VAL A 29 6.12 -1.95 -6.10
C VAL A 29 7.20 -1.54 -5.11
N ALA A 30 7.28 -2.25 -3.98
CA ALA A 30 8.36 -2.11 -3.03
C ALA A 30 8.87 -3.47 -2.54
N TRP A 31 10.17 -3.53 -2.24
CA TRP A 31 10.85 -4.73 -1.77
C TRP A 31 12.01 -4.38 -0.85
N ILE A 32 12.52 -5.38 -0.14
CA ILE A 32 13.68 -5.24 0.75
C ILE A 32 14.90 -5.81 0.05
N GLU A 33 15.95 -5.01 -0.12
CA GLU A 33 17.25 -5.43 -0.65
C GLU A 33 18.34 -4.99 0.31
N LYS A 34 19.17 -5.93 0.79
CA LYS A 34 20.33 -5.63 1.66
C LYS A 34 20.00 -4.71 2.84
N LYS A 35 18.89 -4.99 3.56
CA LYS A 35 18.36 -4.19 4.70
C LYS A 35 17.99 -2.74 4.33
N VAL A 36 17.63 -2.48 3.08
CA VAL A 36 17.12 -1.20 2.62
C VAL A 36 15.83 -1.47 1.84
N VAL A 37 14.82 -0.61 2.03
CA VAL A 37 13.59 -0.69 1.26
C VAL A 37 13.79 0.05 -0.04
N ARG A 38 13.53 -0.62 -1.15
CA ARG A 38 13.48 -0.05 -2.49
C ARG A 38 12.06 0.04 -2.97
N TRP A 39 11.79 0.99 -3.85
CA TRP A 39 10.52 1.08 -4.55
C TRP A 39 10.67 1.62 -5.95
N LYS A 40 9.71 1.27 -6.79
CA LYS A 40 9.41 1.92 -8.07
C LYS A 40 7.89 2.02 -8.19
N LYS A 41 7.39 3.18 -8.55
CA LYS A 41 5.97 3.48 -8.69
C LYS A 41 5.73 4.41 -9.87
N GLY A 42 4.46 4.70 -10.15
CA GLY A 42 4.07 5.51 -11.29
C GLY A 42 4.05 4.71 -12.59
N PHE A 43 3.80 3.40 -12.50
CA PHE A 43 3.45 2.61 -13.67
C PHE A 43 2.05 3.00 -14.09
N MET A 44 1.91 3.78 -15.16
CA MET A 44 0.61 4.32 -15.60
C MET A 44 -0.06 3.49 -16.69
N THR A 45 0.65 2.50 -17.23
CA THR A 45 0.15 1.53 -18.21
C THR A 45 0.38 0.12 -17.70
N LYS A 46 -0.45 -0.82 -18.16
CA LYS A 46 -0.34 -2.23 -17.78
C LYS A 46 0.96 -2.82 -18.32
N GLU A 47 1.29 -2.46 -19.55
CA GLU A 47 2.45 -2.93 -20.30
C GLU A 47 3.76 -2.53 -19.60
N ASP A 48 3.85 -1.28 -19.10
CA ASP A 48 5.03 -0.83 -18.36
C ASP A 48 5.19 -1.58 -17.03
N LEU A 49 4.08 -1.90 -16.37
CA LEU A 49 4.08 -2.71 -15.15
C LEU A 49 4.51 -4.14 -15.46
N GLU A 50 3.87 -4.82 -16.42
CA GLU A 50 4.15 -6.21 -16.78
C GLU A 50 5.58 -6.39 -17.24
N LYS A 51 6.05 -5.50 -18.12
CA LYS A 51 7.44 -5.47 -18.57
C LYS A 51 8.38 -5.40 -17.38
N TRP A 52 8.17 -4.43 -16.49
CA TRP A 52 9.04 -4.29 -15.33
C TRP A 52 8.93 -5.46 -14.35
N TYR A 53 7.73 -6.02 -14.17
CA TYR A 53 7.45 -7.02 -13.17
C TYR A 53 7.97 -8.41 -13.58
N PHE A 54 7.73 -8.82 -14.83
CA PHE A 54 8.09 -10.16 -15.31
C PHE A 54 9.49 -10.26 -15.92
N GLU A 55 10.06 -9.16 -16.44
CA GLU A 55 11.44 -9.18 -16.98
C GLU A 55 12.52 -9.06 -15.89
N LEU A 56 12.14 -8.77 -14.63
CA LEU A 56 13.10 -8.67 -13.53
C LEU A 56 13.53 -10.06 -13.04
N SER A 57 14.79 -10.42 -13.30
CA SER A 57 15.37 -11.71 -12.89
C SER A 57 16.64 -11.54 -12.04
N PRO A 58 16.71 -12.11 -10.82
CA PRO A 58 15.60 -12.74 -10.10
C PRO A 58 14.60 -11.68 -9.58
N PRO A 59 13.30 -12.03 -9.48
CA PRO A 59 12.32 -11.12 -8.92
C PRO A 59 12.58 -10.88 -7.42
N PRO A 60 12.35 -9.67 -6.91
CA PRO A 60 12.58 -9.38 -5.51
C PRO A 60 11.47 -10.00 -4.66
N ILE A 61 11.74 -11.14 -4.01
CA ILE A 61 10.79 -11.80 -3.09
C ILE A 61 11.35 -11.69 -1.65
N PRO A 62 10.53 -11.33 -0.65
CA PRO A 62 9.15 -10.87 -0.76
C PRO A 62 9.05 -9.41 -1.21
N HIS A 63 7.92 -9.06 -1.82
CA HIS A 63 7.60 -7.69 -2.25
C HIS A 63 6.12 -7.35 -2.04
N VAL A 64 5.78 -6.08 -2.27
CA VAL A 64 4.41 -5.58 -2.23
C VAL A 64 4.11 -4.87 -3.53
N VAL A 65 2.96 -5.17 -4.12
CA VAL A 65 2.41 -4.48 -5.29
C VAL A 65 1.12 -3.77 -4.88
N HIS A 66 0.93 -2.55 -5.37
CA HIS A 66 -0.32 -1.83 -5.23
C HIS A 66 -0.82 -1.37 -6.59
N PHE A 67 -2.12 -1.56 -6.81
CA PHE A 67 -2.87 -1.11 -7.97
C PHE A 67 -3.87 -0.05 -7.49
N ARG A 68 -3.77 1.15 -8.05
CA ARG A 68 -4.54 2.31 -7.64
C ARG A 68 -5.83 2.39 -8.44
N SER A 69 -6.92 2.63 -7.73
CA SER A 69 -8.18 3.15 -8.26
C SER A 69 -8.35 4.53 -7.64
N ALA A 70 -8.15 5.58 -8.44
CA ALA A 70 -8.18 6.98 -8.04
C ALA A 70 -9.62 7.37 -7.69
N THR A 71 -9.96 7.19 -6.42
CA THR A 71 -11.22 7.67 -5.83
C THR A 71 -11.08 9.09 -5.28
N ALA A 72 -9.83 9.54 -5.06
CA ALA A 72 -9.47 10.89 -4.65
C ALA A 72 -8.11 11.29 -5.25
N GLY A 73 -7.99 12.57 -5.62
CA GLY A 73 -6.79 13.18 -6.21
C GLY A 73 -6.58 12.83 -7.69
N ASP A 74 -5.59 13.48 -8.30
CA ASP A 74 -5.30 13.35 -9.74
C ASP A 74 -4.76 11.96 -10.12
N ILE A 75 -4.92 11.58 -11.38
CA ILE A 75 -4.31 10.38 -11.97
C ILE A 75 -2.91 10.75 -12.46
N VAL A 76 -1.95 10.77 -11.53
CA VAL A 76 -0.55 11.11 -11.82
C VAL A 76 0.42 10.13 -11.14
N PRO A 77 1.62 9.89 -11.71
CA PRO A 77 2.62 8.97 -11.18
C PRO A 77 2.97 9.22 -9.71
N GLU A 78 3.01 10.47 -9.27
CA GLU A 78 3.44 10.90 -7.94
C GLU A 78 2.48 10.46 -6.83
N LEU A 79 1.19 10.28 -7.17
CA LEU A 79 0.13 9.90 -6.23
C LEU A 79 -0.09 8.39 -6.16
N THR A 80 0.59 7.60 -6.98
CA THR A 80 0.61 6.13 -6.83
C THR A 80 1.31 5.75 -5.53
N HIS A 81 0.98 4.58 -4.96
CA HIS A 81 1.70 4.03 -3.82
C HIS A 81 2.99 3.33 -4.27
N PRO A 82 4.02 3.23 -3.41
CA PRO A 82 4.00 3.61 -2.00
C PRO A 82 4.41 5.07 -1.73
N PHE A 83 4.22 5.49 -0.48
CA PHE A 83 4.76 6.73 0.05
C PHE A 83 5.85 6.46 1.09
N VAL A 84 6.95 7.19 1.02
CA VAL A 84 8.06 7.06 1.97
C VAL A 84 7.61 7.52 3.35
N ILE A 85 7.98 6.77 4.40
CA ILE A 85 7.79 7.19 5.80
C ILE A 85 8.80 8.29 6.13
N ASP A 86 8.60 9.48 5.58
CA ASP A 86 9.39 10.68 5.85
C ASP A 86 8.63 11.94 5.44
N VAL A 87 9.10 13.10 5.90
CA VAL A 87 8.61 14.42 5.48
C VAL A 87 9.47 14.87 4.29
N VAL A 88 9.19 14.30 3.12
CA VAL A 88 9.96 14.50 1.87
C VAL A 88 9.05 14.65 0.65
N LYS A 89 9.63 15.12 -0.46
CA LYS A 89 8.97 15.11 -1.78
C LYS A 89 8.66 13.68 -2.19
N SER A 90 7.50 13.45 -2.80
CA SER A 90 7.15 12.16 -3.40
C SER A 90 8.11 11.86 -4.56
N THR A 91 8.75 10.69 -4.58
CA THR A 91 9.60 10.26 -5.69
C THR A 91 9.08 8.95 -6.27
N ILE A 92 9.19 8.82 -7.60
CA ILE A 92 8.73 7.64 -8.34
C ILE A 92 9.60 6.41 -8.13
N LYS A 93 10.86 6.59 -7.69
CA LYS A 93 11.77 5.50 -7.34
C LYS A 93 12.74 5.94 -6.26
N GLY A 94 13.29 4.99 -5.54
CA GLY A 94 14.31 5.30 -4.54
C GLY A 94 14.67 4.13 -3.63
N LYS A 95 15.43 4.47 -2.58
CA LYS A 95 15.80 3.55 -1.49
C LYS A 95 15.77 4.28 -0.15
N THR A 96 15.36 3.61 0.91
CA THR A 96 15.25 4.21 2.26
C THR A 96 15.50 3.17 3.37
N LYS A 97 16.06 3.62 4.48
CA LYS A 97 16.15 2.82 5.72
C LYS A 97 14.93 3.00 6.64
N ARG A 98 14.04 3.94 6.33
CA ARG A 98 12.84 4.22 7.16
C ARG A 98 11.67 3.29 6.83
N GLY A 99 11.46 3.06 5.54
CA GLY A 99 10.36 2.27 5.02
C GLY A 99 9.38 3.08 4.18
N VAL A 100 8.39 2.38 3.64
CA VAL A 100 7.34 2.94 2.78
C VAL A 100 5.97 2.35 3.14
N LEU A 101 4.89 3.07 2.81
CA LEU A 101 3.51 2.68 3.09
C LEU A 101 2.67 2.52 1.82
N PHE A 102 1.82 1.50 1.86
CA PHE A 102 0.70 1.27 0.95
C PHE A 102 -0.62 1.41 1.71
N HIS A 103 -1.65 1.90 1.03
CA HIS A 103 -2.97 2.13 1.61
C HIS A 103 -4.08 1.70 0.66
N ASN A 104 -5.09 1.04 1.21
CA ASN A 104 -6.37 0.79 0.57
C ASN A 104 -7.49 1.26 1.50
N GLY A 105 -8.06 2.40 1.15
CA GLY A 105 -9.04 3.12 1.95
C GLY A 105 -9.03 4.59 1.57
N VAL A 106 -9.81 5.38 2.28
CA VAL A 106 -9.85 6.84 2.17
C VAL A 106 -9.74 7.40 3.57
N ILE A 107 -8.79 8.30 3.81
CA ILE A 107 -8.75 9.08 5.05
C ILE A 107 -9.42 10.42 4.80
N THR A 108 -10.56 10.62 5.44
CA THR A 108 -11.29 11.90 5.39
C THR A 108 -10.57 12.97 6.20
N ASN A 109 -10.81 14.24 5.85
CA ASN A 109 -10.22 15.42 6.53
C ASN A 109 -8.71 15.29 6.73
N TRP A 110 -8.01 14.76 5.73
CA TRP A 110 -6.58 14.51 5.80
C TRP A 110 -5.78 15.81 5.71
N GLU A 111 -6.38 16.89 5.22
CA GLU A 111 -5.80 18.23 5.12
C GLU A 111 -5.39 18.76 6.51
N ILE A 112 -6.15 18.44 7.57
CA ILE A 112 -5.79 18.77 8.96
C ILE A 112 -4.43 18.16 9.35
N LYS A 113 -4.07 17.01 8.75
CA LYS A 113 -2.77 16.37 8.98
C LYS A 113 -1.63 17.21 8.38
N LEU A 114 -1.88 18.00 7.34
CA LEU A 114 -0.89 18.91 6.78
C LEU A 114 -0.55 20.04 7.74
N ASP A 115 -1.52 20.56 8.51
CA ASP A 115 -1.25 21.58 9.53
C ASP A 115 -0.28 21.07 10.58
N LEU A 116 -0.49 19.84 11.07
CA LEU A 116 0.41 19.19 12.03
C LEU A 116 1.82 18.99 11.45
N ILE A 117 1.92 18.57 10.18
CA ILE A 117 3.21 18.43 9.48
C ILE A 117 3.87 19.80 9.30
N GLY A 118 3.10 20.84 8.97
CA GLY A 118 3.55 22.22 8.82
C GLY A 118 4.11 22.79 10.12
N LEU A 119 3.39 22.63 11.23
CA LEU A 119 3.86 23.02 12.57
C LEU A 119 5.15 22.29 12.95
N TRP A 120 5.24 20.98 12.65
CA TRP A 120 6.46 20.23 12.86
C TRP A 120 7.61 20.76 11.99
N CYS A 121 7.35 21.08 10.72
CA CYS A 121 8.34 21.68 9.82
C CYS A 121 8.85 23.02 10.36
N ILE A 122 7.97 23.93 10.76
CA ILE A 122 8.31 25.23 11.36
C ILE A 122 9.19 25.04 12.60
N LYS A 123 8.76 24.19 13.54
CA LYS A 123 9.51 23.89 14.77
C LYS A 123 10.93 23.38 14.50
N ASN A 124 11.12 22.65 13.41
CA ASN A 124 12.41 22.06 13.04
C ASN A 124 13.18 22.90 12.00
N ASN A 125 12.76 24.15 11.74
CA ASN A 125 13.34 25.02 10.71
C ASN A 125 13.43 24.35 9.32
N ARG A 126 12.37 23.65 8.93
CA ARG A 126 12.22 22.97 7.65
C ARG A 126 11.05 23.57 6.89
N LYS A 127 11.13 23.57 5.56
CA LYS A 127 9.98 23.86 4.70
C LYS A 127 9.09 22.62 4.57
N LEU A 128 7.79 22.84 4.40
CA LEU A 128 6.88 21.77 3.98
C LEU A 128 7.33 21.29 2.58
N PRO A 129 7.53 19.97 2.38
CA PRO A 129 7.95 19.47 1.09
C PRO A 129 6.94 19.78 -0.02
N GLU A 130 7.46 20.25 -1.15
CA GLU A 130 6.68 20.49 -2.37
C GLU A 130 6.12 19.18 -2.98
N GLY A 131 5.30 19.35 -4.02
CA GLY A 131 4.64 18.30 -4.77
C GLY A 131 3.26 17.91 -4.21
N GLN A 132 2.47 17.19 -5.00
CA GLN A 132 1.10 16.85 -4.65
C GLN A 132 0.99 16.04 -3.37
N TRP A 133 0.08 16.45 -2.48
CA TRP A 133 -0.23 15.74 -1.26
C TRP A 133 -1.49 14.89 -1.44
N SER A 134 -1.52 13.77 -0.74
CA SER A 134 -2.67 12.90 -0.61
C SER A 134 -2.81 12.47 0.83
N ASP A 135 -3.98 11.96 1.15
CA ASP A 135 -4.31 11.35 2.44
C ASP A 135 -3.24 10.36 2.93
N SER A 136 -2.79 9.51 2.03
CA SER A 136 -1.82 8.45 2.27
C SER A 136 -0.40 8.99 2.45
N ARG A 137 -0.03 10.03 1.68
CA ARG A 137 1.26 10.72 1.85
C ARG A 137 1.33 11.44 3.20
N ALA A 138 0.24 12.09 3.60
CA ALA A 138 0.13 12.75 4.89
C ALA A 138 0.29 11.77 6.05
N VAL A 139 -0.36 10.60 5.99
CA VAL A 139 -0.18 9.54 7.00
C VAL A 139 1.28 9.03 7.03
N ALA A 140 1.93 8.85 5.88
CA ALA A 140 3.34 8.43 5.84
C ALA A 140 4.28 9.47 6.48
N ALA A 141 4.03 10.76 6.24
CA ALA A 141 4.75 11.86 6.89
C ALA A 141 4.46 11.92 8.40
N LEU A 142 3.23 11.68 8.85
CA LEU A 142 2.90 11.61 10.28
C LEU A 142 3.52 10.40 10.97
N CYS A 143 3.63 9.24 10.31
CA CYS A 143 4.35 8.08 10.86
C CYS A 143 5.82 8.39 11.14
N ARG A 144 6.43 9.31 10.38
CA ARG A 144 7.78 9.81 10.65
C ARG A 144 7.84 10.68 11.91
N ILE A 145 6.79 11.44 12.20
CA ILE A 145 6.72 12.41 13.29
C ILE A 145 6.28 11.75 14.60
N LEU A 146 5.23 10.93 14.54
CA LEU A 146 4.54 10.33 15.69
C LEU A 146 4.96 8.88 15.95
N GLY A 147 5.70 8.26 15.03
CA GLY A 147 6.00 6.84 15.07
C GLY A 147 4.98 6.01 14.28
N THR A 148 5.36 4.78 13.93
CA THR A 148 4.56 3.92 13.04
C THR A 148 3.35 3.28 13.72
N ASP A 149 3.29 3.27 15.05
CA ASP A 149 2.09 2.84 15.80
C ASP A 149 0.88 3.75 15.55
N TYR A 150 1.11 4.98 15.06
CA TYR A 150 0.06 5.87 14.58
C TYR A 150 -0.88 5.22 13.55
N LEU A 151 -0.38 4.27 12.75
CA LEU A 151 -1.19 3.53 11.77
C LEU A 151 -2.37 2.79 12.38
N ARG A 152 -2.26 2.38 13.64
CA ARG A 152 -3.34 1.65 14.36
C ARG A 152 -4.58 2.51 14.57
N ALA A 153 -4.42 3.83 14.54
CA ALA A 153 -5.51 4.78 14.69
C ALA A 153 -6.06 5.28 13.34
N GLN A 154 -5.56 4.75 12.22
CA GLN A 154 -6.00 5.16 10.88
C GLN A 154 -6.91 4.09 10.28
N ASP A 155 -7.99 4.54 9.65
CA ASP A 155 -8.89 3.68 8.90
C ASP A 155 -8.22 3.07 7.66
N GLY A 156 -8.86 2.05 7.09
CA GLY A 156 -8.40 1.37 5.89
C GLY A 156 -7.40 0.25 6.15
N LYS A 157 -6.84 -0.27 5.06
CA LYS A 157 -5.86 -1.36 5.08
C LYS A 157 -4.50 -0.82 4.71
N TRP A 158 -3.50 -1.11 5.53
CA TRP A 158 -2.14 -0.61 5.33
C TRP A 158 -1.16 -1.74 5.18
N VAL A 159 -0.14 -1.51 4.36
CA VAL A 159 1.07 -2.35 4.34
C VAL A 159 2.28 -1.46 4.53
N MET A 160 3.08 -1.78 5.53
CA MET A 160 4.32 -1.11 5.86
C MET A 160 5.50 -2.01 5.49
N VAL A 161 6.35 -1.53 4.58
CA VAL A 161 7.59 -2.21 4.20
C VAL A 161 8.74 -1.46 4.85
N VAL A 162 9.48 -2.14 5.73
CA VAL A 162 10.63 -1.60 6.47
C VAL A 162 11.81 -2.57 6.36
N PRO A 163 13.06 -2.17 6.64
CA PRO A 163 14.22 -3.08 6.50
C PRO A 163 14.12 -4.42 7.22
N ARG A 164 13.31 -4.49 8.29
CA ARG A 164 13.10 -5.70 9.11
C ARG A 164 12.02 -6.65 8.59
N GLY A 165 11.21 -6.22 7.61
CA GLY A 165 10.10 -7.01 7.08
C GLY A 165 8.91 -6.21 6.58
N ILE A 166 7.85 -6.93 6.21
CA ILE A 166 6.58 -6.39 5.73
C ILE A 166 5.52 -6.61 6.82
N PHE A 167 4.74 -5.59 7.12
CA PHE A 167 3.70 -5.60 8.16
C PHE A 167 2.37 -5.15 7.57
N THR A 168 1.29 -5.87 7.86
CA THR A 168 -0.06 -5.53 7.42
C THR A 168 -0.89 -5.00 8.59
N PHE A 169 -1.81 -4.08 8.31
CA PHE A 169 -2.78 -3.53 9.25
C PHE A 169 -4.17 -3.58 8.61
N GLY A 170 -5.14 -4.13 9.34
CA GLY A 170 -6.46 -4.48 8.80
C GLY A 170 -6.50 -5.91 8.23
N ASN A 171 -7.67 -6.32 7.74
CA ASN A 171 -7.90 -7.70 7.29
C ASN A 171 -7.45 -7.92 5.85
N PHE A 172 -6.60 -8.92 5.65
CA PHE A 172 -6.11 -9.37 4.34
C PHE A 172 -6.52 -10.82 4.08
N ILE A 173 -6.73 -11.14 2.81
CA ILE A 173 -7.12 -12.47 2.35
C ILE A 173 -5.88 -13.20 1.87
N LYS A 174 -5.57 -14.34 2.48
CA LYS A 174 -4.44 -15.18 2.06
C LYS A 174 -4.88 -16.15 0.96
N ARG A 175 -4.15 -16.16 -0.15
CA ARG A 175 -4.34 -17.11 -1.25
C ARG A 175 -3.00 -17.44 -1.88
N ASP A 176 -2.65 -18.71 -1.91
CA ASP A 176 -1.49 -19.25 -2.65
C ASP A 176 -0.18 -18.47 -2.43
N GLY A 177 0.11 -18.07 -1.18
CA GLY A 177 1.34 -17.33 -0.83
C GLY A 177 1.26 -15.81 -1.02
N VAL A 178 0.10 -15.25 -1.38
CA VAL A 178 -0.15 -13.81 -1.52
C VAL A 178 -1.21 -13.36 -0.53
N LEU A 179 -1.02 -12.20 0.09
CA LEU A 179 -2.07 -11.50 0.86
C LEU A 179 -2.68 -10.39 0.00
N PHE A 180 -3.98 -10.46 -0.24
CA PHE A 180 -4.73 -9.42 -0.94
C PHE A 180 -5.55 -8.56 0.01
N SER A 181 -5.58 -7.26 -0.23
CA SER A 181 -6.38 -6.34 0.58
C SER A 181 -7.89 -6.48 0.38
N ASN A 182 -8.36 -7.05 -0.73
CA ASN A 182 -9.78 -7.31 -1.01
C ASN A 182 -9.89 -8.40 -2.11
N THR A 183 -11.10 -8.69 -2.57
CA THR A 183 -11.40 -9.72 -3.58
C THR A 183 -11.41 -9.23 -5.02
N SER A 184 -11.11 -7.94 -5.29
CA SER A 184 -11.20 -7.39 -6.65
C SER A 184 -10.24 -8.03 -7.65
N TYR A 185 -9.20 -8.73 -7.17
CA TYR A 185 -8.30 -9.56 -8.00
C TYR A 185 -8.98 -10.82 -8.59
N LEU A 186 -10.20 -11.16 -8.17
CA LEU A 186 -10.96 -12.32 -8.68
C LEU A 186 -11.81 -12.00 -9.92
N CYS A 187 -11.92 -10.73 -10.32
CA CYS A 187 -12.74 -10.33 -11.46
C CYS A 187 -12.08 -10.72 -12.82
N GLY A 188 -12.10 -12.02 -13.12
CA GLY A 188 -11.59 -12.59 -14.37
C GLY A 188 -11.90 -14.07 -14.58
N GLY A 189 -12.12 -14.86 -13.52
CA GLY A 189 -12.40 -16.29 -13.61
C GLY A 189 -13.70 -16.68 -12.91
N SER A 190 -14.70 -17.08 -13.70
CA SER A 190 -16.01 -17.61 -13.30
C SER A 190 -16.88 -16.73 -12.40
N GLN A 191 -18.12 -16.48 -12.85
CA GLN A 191 -19.21 -16.05 -12.01
C GLN A 191 -19.44 -17.09 -10.90
N TYR A 192 -18.77 -16.96 -9.77
CA TYR A 192 -19.31 -17.50 -8.54
C TYR A 192 -20.39 -16.53 -8.07
N TYR A 193 -21.64 -16.88 -8.39
CA TYR A 193 -22.78 -16.45 -7.60
C TYR A 193 -22.49 -16.81 -6.14
N TYR A 194 -21.95 -15.88 -5.37
CA TYR A 194 -22.19 -15.87 -3.94
C TYR A 194 -23.64 -15.42 -3.79
N SER A 195 -24.53 -16.41 -3.74
CA SER A 195 -25.87 -16.22 -3.21
C SER A 195 -25.74 -15.53 -1.85
N GLY A 196 -26.54 -14.48 -1.67
CA GLY A 196 -26.42 -13.57 -0.56
C GLY A 196 -26.38 -14.28 0.78
N LYS A 197 -25.24 -14.17 1.46
CA LYS A 197 -25.11 -14.16 2.91
C LYS A 197 -24.02 -13.16 3.29
N TRP A 198 -24.38 -11.89 3.19
CA TRP A 198 -23.75 -10.91 4.06
C TRP A 198 -24.23 -11.22 5.48
N TRP A 199 -23.30 -11.39 6.42
CA TRP A 199 -23.47 -11.29 7.89
C TRP A 199 -23.29 -12.52 8.82
N ASP A 200 -22.90 -13.73 8.40
CA ASP A 200 -22.94 -14.85 9.37
C ASP A 200 -21.65 -15.67 9.63
N ASP A 201 -20.53 -15.47 8.94
CA ASP A 201 -19.31 -16.29 9.18
C ASP A 201 -18.20 -15.55 9.95
N PHE A 202 -18.57 -14.85 11.02
CA PHE A 202 -17.61 -14.43 12.03
C PHE A 202 -17.37 -15.59 13.01
N PRO A 203 -16.13 -16.05 13.23
CA PRO A 203 -15.79 -16.61 14.52
C PRO A 203 -15.93 -15.49 15.55
N THR A 204 -17.01 -15.51 16.34
CA THR A 204 -17.26 -14.64 17.49
C THR A 204 -16.36 -15.03 18.66
N ASP A 205 -15.05 -15.10 18.41
CA ASP A 205 -14.09 -15.30 19.49
C ASP A 205 -13.98 -13.97 20.28
N GLU A 206 -14.69 -13.89 21.39
CA GLU A 206 -14.76 -12.76 22.34
C GLU A 206 -13.39 -12.38 22.96
N ASN A 207 -12.29 -13.03 22.55
CA ASN A 207 -10.92 -12.70 22.93
C ASN A 207 -10.03 -12.18 21.77
N TRP A 208 -10.60 -11.64 20.68
CA TRP A 208 -9.84 -11.19 19.50
C TRP A 208 -8.77 -10.12 19.75
N TRP A 209 -8.85 -9.36 20.86
CA TRP A 209 -7.82 -8.40 21.26
C TRP A 209 -6.55 -9.05 21.86
N LYS A 210 -6.58 -10.36 22.17
CA LYS A 210 -5.44 -11.12 22.72
C LYS A 210 -4.61 -11.84 21.65
N LYS A 211 -5.08 -11.94 20.40
CA LYS A 211 -4.36 -12.62 19.31
C LYS A 211 -3.42 -11.64 18.59
N GLY A 212 -2.18 -11.60 19.06
CA GLY A 212 -1.10 -10.80 18.51
C GLY A 212 -0.82 -11.06 17.02
N TYR A 213 -0.54 -9.95 16.34
CA TYR A 213 0.11 -9.73 15.05
C TYR A 213 0.82 -10.94 14.42
N GLY A 214 0.48 -11.22 13.17
CA GLY A 214 1.27 -12.10 12.30
C GLY A 214 2.35 -11.31 11.57
N ARG A 215 3.61 -11.71 11.75
CA ARG A 215 4.71 -11.36 10.83
C ARG A 215 4.50 -12.16 9.54
N TYR A 216 4.61 -11.50 8.39
CA TYR A 216 4.66 -12.19 7.09
C TYR A 216 6.10 -12.41 6.64
#